data_AF-A0A6G0Q8J8-F1
#
_entry.id   AF-A0A6G0Q8J8-F1
#
_cell.length_a   1.000
_cell.length_b   1.000
_cell.length_c   1.000
_cell.angle_alpha   90.00
_cell.angle_beta   90.00
_cell.angle_gamma   90.00
#
_symmetry.space_group_name_H-M   'P 1'
#
loop_
_entity.id
_entity.type
_entity.pdbx_description
1 polymer ?
#
loop_
_entity_poly.entity_id
_entity_poly.type
_entity_poly.pdbx_seq_one_letter_code
_entity_poly.pdbx_strand_id
1 'polypeptide(L)'
;MCSISTTAGASFAGRTELLTWLNTLCATRLTRVEQLCSGAVACQVLDALFPGRVPMRKVNWAATHEHEFVRNFKLLQQVLAALGVSKVVPVDRLVRGRYQDNLEFLQ
;
A
#
# COMPACT_ATOMS: atom_id res chain seq x y z
N MET A 1 -6.15 33.04 -24.91
CA MET A 1 -7.49 32.86 -24.35
C MET A 1 -7.74 31.37 -24.18
N CYS A 2 -8.11 31.02 -22.95
CA CYS A 2 -8.52 29.74 -22.37
C CYS A 2 -8.73 28.51 -23.26
N SER A 3 -8.15 27.40 -22.81
CA SER A 3 -8.89 26.14 -22.64
C SER A 3 -8.33 25.42 -21.42
N ILE A 4 -8.71 25.88 -20.23
CA ILE A 4 -8.57 25.10 -19.00
C ILE A 4 -9.59 23.97 -19.13
N SER A 5 -9.12 22.81 -19.58
CA SER A 5 -9.92 21.58 -19.52
C SER A 5 -9.89 21.09 -18.08
N THR A 6 -10.85 21.57 -17.29
CA THR A 6 -11.18 21.00 -15.98
C THR A 6 -11.68 19.57 -16.19
N THR A 7 -10.80 18.60 -15.99
CA THR A 7 -11.14 17.37 -15.27
C THR A 7 -9.99 17.14 -14.30
N ALA A 8 -10.30 17.02 -13.01
CA ALA A 8 -9.35 16.64 -11.99
C ALA A 8 -8.82 15.23 -12.34
N GLY A 9 -7.72 15.20 -13.09
CA GLY A 9 -7.06 13.97 -13.47
C GLY A 9 -6.48 13.33 -12.23
N ALA A 10 -7.18 12.34 -11.69
CA ALA A 10 -6.49 11.21 -11.09
C ALA A 10 -5.65 10.61 -12.23
N SER A 11 -4.45 11.16 -12.44
CA SER A 11 -3.46 10.61 -13.34
C SER A 11 -3.25 9.18 -12.88
N PHE A 12 -3.71 8.21 -13.66
CA PHE A 12 -3.39 6.81 -13.44
C PHE A 12 -1.86 6.70 -13.48
N ALA A 13 -1.23 6.78 -12.31
CA ALA A 13 0.20 6.65 -12.19
C ALA A 13 0.57 5.26 -12.71
N GLY A 14 1.49 5.23 -13.67
CA GLY A 14 1.91 3.99 -14.29
C GLY A 14 2.54 3.07 -13.23
N ARG A 15 2.44 1.75 -13.42
CA ARG A 15 3.07 0.75 -12.52
C ARG A 15 4.50 1.13 -12.10
N THR A 16 5.32 1.53 -13.07
CA THR A 16 6.72 1.89 -12.85
C THR A 16 6.86 3.14 -12.00
N GLU A 17 5.98 4.11 -12.19
CA GLU A 17 5.96 5.35 -11.41
C GLU A 17 5.56 5.07 -9.96
N LEU A 18 4.50 4.28 -9.75
CA LEU A 18 4.07 3.85 -8.41
C LEU A 18 5.18 3.08 -7.67
N LEU A 19 5.83 2.13 -8.34
CA LEU A 19 6.96 1.39 -7.76
C LEU A 19 8.14 2.31 -7.46
N THR A 20 8.44 3.27 -8.34
CA THR A 20 9.51 4.24 -8.12
C THR A 20 9.20 5.14 -6.93
N TRP A 21 7.96 5.63 -6.83
CA TRP A 21 7.50 6.44 -5.70
C TRP A 21 7.61 5.67 -4.38
N LEU A 22 7.14 4.42 -4.34
CA LEU A 22 7.26 3.55 -3.16
C LEU A 22 8.71 3.29 -2.77
N ASN A 23 9.56 3.00 -3.76
CA ASN A 23 10.98 2.74 -3.53
C ASN A 23 11.68 3.97 -2.94
N THR A 24 11.36 5.16 -3.43
CA THR A 24 11.88 6.42 -2.90
C THR A 24 11.33 6.74 -1.51
N LEU A 25 10.02 6.57 -1.29
CA LEU A 25 9.36 6.89 -0.02
C LEU A 25 9.81 5.96 1.12
N CYS A 26 9.85 4.65 0.83
CA CYS A 26 10.12 3.62 1.82
C CYS A 26 11.59 3.14 1.84
N ALA A 27 12.45 3.71 0.98
CA ALA A 27 13.82 3.25 0.76
C ALA A 27 13.90 1.73 0.45
N THR A 28 12.97 1.26 -0.38
CA THR A 28 12.87 -0.16 -0.78
C THR A 28 13.33 -0.37 -2.22
N ARG A 29 13.46 -1.65 -2.64
CA ARG A 29 13.85 -2.04 -4.01
C ARG A 29 12.83 -3.01 -4.61
N LEU A 30 11.56 -2.64 -4.55
CA LEU A 30 10.46 -3.38 -5.16
C LEU A 30 10.61 -3.33 -6.68
N THR A 31 10.53 -4.50 -7.30
CA THR A 31 10.58 -4.66 -8.76
C THR A 31 9.23 -5.06 -9.33
N ARG A 32 8.34 -5.61 -8.49
CA ARG A 32 7.00 -6.07 -8.87
C ARG A 32 5.97 -5.60 -7.87
N VAL A 33 4.78 -5.27 -8.36
CA VAL A 33 3.64 -4.86 -7.53
C VAL A 33 3.18 -6.00 -6.62
N GLU A 34 3.38 -7.24 -7.04
CA GLU A 34 3.03 -8.45 -6.27
C GLU A 34 3.78 -8.50 -4.93
N GLN A 35 4.97 -7.90 -4.82
CA GLN A 35 5.75 -7.87 -3.57
C GLN A 35 5.06 -7.05 -2.46
N LEU A 36 4.09 -6.20 -2.82
CA LEU A 36 3.25 -5.49 -1.85
C LEU A 36 2.24 -6.39 -1.16
N CYS A 37 2.01 -7.61 -1.65
CA CYS A 37 1.14 -8.59 -0.99
C CYS A 37 1.60 -8.92 0.43
N SER A 38 2.86 -8.63 0.77
CA SER A 38 3.37 -8.77 2.13
C SER A 38 2.69 -7.84 3.14
N GLY A 39 2.11 -6.72 2.70
CA GLY A 39 1.50 -5.69 3.55
C GLY A 39 2.50 -4.86 4.36
N ALA A 40 3.77 -5.26 4.45
CA ALA A 40 4.79 -4.56 5.23
C ALA A 40 5.10 -3.17 4.67
N VAL A 41 5.24 -3.07 3.35
CA VAL A 41 5.45 -1.78 2.66
C VAL A 41 4.23 -0.87 2.85
N ALA A 42 3.02 -1.40 2.78
CA ALA A 42 1.80 -0.61 3.01
C ALA A 42 1.76 -0.02 4.43
N CYS A 43 2.17 -0.79 5.44
CA CYS A 43 2.33 -0.30 6.80
C CYS A 43 3.37 0.83 6.88
N GLN A 44 4.50 0.70 6.18
CA GLN A 44 5.53 1.73 6.15
C GLN A 44 5.08 3.02 5.46
N VAL A 45 4.35 2.90 4.34
CA VAL A 45 3.75 4.07 3.66
C VAL A 45 2.81 4.79 4.62
N LEU A 46 1.97 4.04 5.34
CA LEU A 46 1.04 4.64 6.30
C LEU A 46 1.78 5.30 7.47
N ASP A 47 2.90 4.74 7.92
CA ASP A 47 3.75 5.36 8.95
C ASP A 47 4.44 6.62 8.44
N ALA A 48 4.87 6.65 7.17
CA ALA A 48 5.43 7.85 6.55
C ALA A 48 4.41 8.98 6.41
N LEU A 49 3.13 8.65 6.19
CA LEU A 49 2.02 9.61 6.15
C LEU A 49 1.58 10.04 7.55
N PHE A 50 1.57 9.11 8.52
CA PHE A 50 1.10 9.32 9.89
C PHE A 50 2.13 8.80 10.90
N PRO A 51 3.25 9.52 11.10
CA PRO A 51 4.36 9.04 11.92
C PRO A 51 3.92 8.72 13.35
N GLY A 52 4.25 7.51 13.81
CA GLY A 52 3.96 7.05 15.17
C GLY A 52 2.56 6.44 15.35
N ARG A 53 1.76 6.33 14.29
CA ARG A 53 0.45 5.67 14.33
C ARG A 53 0.53 4.18 14.01
N VAL A 54 1.51 3.77 13.20
CA VAL A 54 1.70 2.36 12.84
C VAL A 54 2.67 1.73 13.84
N PRO A 55 2.32 0.60 14.48
CA PRO A 55 3.25 -0.10 15.36
C PRO A 55 4.24 -0.92 14.52
N MET A 56 5.22 -0.23 13.92
CA MET A 56 6.22 -0.80 12.99
C MET A 56 7.00 -1.99 13.58
N ARG A 57 7.13 -2.04 14.91
CA ARG A 57 7.74 -3.18 15.63
C ARG A 57 6.94 -4.50 15.49
N LYS A 58 5.64 -4.43 15.21
CA LYS A 58 4.77 -5.62 15.03
C LYS A 58 4.72 -6.11 13.58
N VAL A 59 5.14 -5.27 12.63
CA VAL A 59 5.16 -5.56 11.19
C VAL A 59 6.21 -6.63 10.91
N ASN A 60 5.83 -7.67 10.18
CA ASN A 60 6.72 -8.73 9.76
C ASN A 60 7.30 -8.43 8.37
N TRP A 61 8.54 -7.98 8.32
CA TRP A 61 9.25 -7.63 7.09
C TRP A 61 9.75 -8.84 6.30
N ALA A 62 9.96 -9.96 6.97
CA ALA A 62 10.41 -11.22 6.37
C ALA A 62 9.25 -12.17 6.06
N ALA A 63 8.02 -11.65 6.04
CA ALA A 63 6.85 -12.44 5.72
C ALA A 63 7.02 -13.08 4.34
N THR A 64 6.81 -14.39 4.27
CA THR A 64 6.92 -15.18 3.03
C THR A 64 5.67 -16.01 2.76
N HIS A 65 4.86 -16.27 3.80
CA HIS A 65 3.64 -17.05 3.69
C HIS A 65 2.38 -16.18 3.82
N GLU A 66 1.30 -16.62 3.19
CA GLU A 66 0.00 -15.90 3.18
C GLU A 66 -0.52 -15.58 4.58
N HIS A 67 -0.37 -16.49 5.55
CA HIS A 67 -0.81 -16.26 6.92
C HIS A 67 -0.04 -15.10 7.61
N GLU A 68 1.22 -14.90 7.25
CA GLU A 68 2.03 -13.77 7.72
C GLU A 68 1.59 -12.46 7.05
N PHE A 69 1.25 -12.52 5.76
CA PHE A 69 0.70 -11.37 5.03
C PHE A 69 -0.62 -10.89 5.63
N VAL A 70 -1.52 -11.82 5.97
CA VAL A 70 -2.79 -11.52 6.65
C VAL A 70 -2.53 -10.76 7.96
N ARG A 71 -1.51 -11.15 8.74
CA ARG A 71 -1.16 -10.48 9.98
C ARG A 71 -0.72 -9.03 9.75
N ASN A 72 0.08 -8.76 8.72
CA ASN A 72 0.49 -7.41 8.35
C ASN A 72 -0.70 -6.55 7.89
N PHE A 73 -1.60 -7.10 7.07
CA PHE A 73 -2.78 -6.36 6.63
C PHE A 73 -3.80 -6.11 7.75
N LYS A 74 -3.97 -7.03 8.70
CA LYS A 74 -4.80 -6.78 9.88
C LYS A 74 -4.26 -5.61 10.72
N LEU A 75 -2.93 -5.51 10.82
CA LEU A 75 -2.27 -4.36 11.45
C LEU A 75 -2.59 -3.07 10.70
N LEU A 76 -2.48 -3.06 9.37
CA LEU A 76 -2.84 -1.92 8.54
C LEU A 76 -4.30 -1.50 8.76
N GLN A 77 -5.23 -2.45 8.76
CA GLN A 77 -6.66 -2.20 9.01
C GLN A 77 -6.90 -1.58 10.39
N GLN A 78 -6.24 -2.07 11.44
CA GLN A 78 -6.35 -1.50 12.78
C GLN A 78 -5.92 -0.03 12.83
N VAL A 79 -4.81 0.30 12.15
CA VAL A 79 -4.31 1.68 12.11
C VAL A 79 -5.24 2.57 11.27
N LEU A 80 -5.69 2.10 10.11
CA LEU A 80 -6.67 2.83 9.28
C LEU A 80 -7.97 3.12 10.04
N ALA A 81 -8.48 2.13 10.78
CA ALA A 81 -9.64 2.29 11.64
C ALA A 81 -9.38 3.33 12.76
N ALA A 82 -8.21 3.29 13.40
CA ALA A 82 -7.81 4.26 14.41
C ALA A 82 -7.63 5.69 13.85
N LEU A 83 -7.31 5.82 12.56
CA LEU A 83 -7.23 7.08 11.83
C LEU A 83 -8.61 7.56 11.33
N GLY A 84 -9.67 6.77 11.49
CA GLY A 84 -11.01 7.08 10.96
C GLY A 84 -11.13 6.89 9.44
N VAL A 85 -10.18 6.22 8.80
CA VAL A 85 -10.20 5.97 7.35
C VAL A 85 -11.08 4.77 7.06
N SER A 86 -12.29 4.99 6.54
CA SER A 86 -13.21 3.94 6.07
C SER A 86 -12.81 3.39 4.69
N LYS A 87 -11.54 2.98 4.52
CA LYS A 87 -11.09 2.24 3.33
C LYS A 87 -11.09 0.74 3.67
N VAL A 88 -11.95 -0.01 2.99
CA VAL A 88 -12.00 -1.48 3.14
C VAL A 88 -10.78 -2.07 2.44
N VAL A 89 -9.89 -2.69 3.22
CA VAL A 89 -8.71 -3.41 2.69
C VAL A 89 -9.11 -4.86 2.39
N PRO A 90 -9.19 -5.31 1.12
CA PRO A 90 -9.59 -6.66 0.76
C PRO A 90 -8.44 -7.66 0.97
N VAL A 91 -8.15 -7.98 2.24
CA VAL A 91 -6.99 -8.80 2.64
C VAL A 91 -6.93 -10.12 1.87
N ASP A 92 -8.03 -10.88 1.81
CA ASP A 92 -8.10 -12.17 1.09
C ASP A 92 -7.73 -12.10 -0.38
N ARG A 93 -7.92 -10.94 -1.04
CA ARG A 93 -7.54 -10.75 -2.44
C ARG A 93 -6.07 -10.34 -2.57
N LEU A 94 -5.61 -9.47 -1.68
CA LEU A 94 -4.25 -8.92 -1.70
C LEU A 94 -3.21 -9.98 -1.36
N VAL A 95 -3.47 -10.82 -0.35
CA VAL A 95 -2.52 -11.85 0.11
C VAL A 95 -2.27 -12.93 -0.94
N ARG A 96 -3.21 -13.13 -1.88
CA ARG A 96 -3.02 -14.03 -3.03
C ARG A 96 -1.98 -13.54 -4.04
N GLY A 97 -1.44 -12.33 -3.87
CA GLY A 97 -0.40 -11.79 -4.72
C GLY A 97 -0.86 -11.50 -6.15
N ARG A 98 -2.17 -11.39 -6.40
CA ARG A 98 -2.68 -11.06 -7.73
C ARG A 98 -2.29 -9.64 -8.11
N TYR A 99 -1.67 -9.50 -9.28
CA TYR A 99 -1.18 -8.22 -9.79
C TYR A 99 -2.27 -7.14 -9.81
N GLN A 100 -3.46 -7.48 -10.35
CA GLN A 100 -4.53 -6.51 -10.55
C GLN A 100 -5.12 -6.00 -9.23
N ASP A 101 -5.42 -6.90 -8.30
CA ASP A 101 -5.91 -6.53 -6.96
C ASP A 101 -4.90 -5.65 -6.20
N ASN A 102 -3.60 -5.97 -6.29
CA ASN A 102 -2.55 -5.19 -5.62
C ASN A 102 -2.33 -3.82 -6.29
N LEU A 103 -2.48 -3.73 -7.62
CA LEU A 103 -2.38 -2.47 -8.35
C LEU A 103 -3.56 -1.55 -8.05
N GLU A 104 -4.78 -2.08 -8.06
CA GLU A 104 -6.00 -1.32 -7.73
C GLU A 104 -5.99 -0.82 -6.28
N PHE A 105 -5.39 -1.56 -5.35
CA PHE A 105 -5.27 -1.10 -3.97
C PHE A 105 -4.28 0.06 -3.81
N LEU A 106 -3.29 0.15 -4.69
CA LEU A 106 -2.26 1.19 -4.71
C LEU A 106 -2.75 2.50 -5.34
N GLN A 107 -3.74 2.42 -6.24
CA GLN A 107 -4.40 3.56 -6.86
C GLN A 107 -5.54 4.11 -5.96
#